data_AF-A0A355UF72-F1
#
_entry.id   AF-A0A355UF72-F1
#
_cell.length_a   1.000
_cell.length_b   1.000
_cell.length_c   1.000
_cell.angle_alpha   90.00
_cell.angle_beta   90.00
_cell.angle_gamma   90.00
#
_symmetry.space_group_name_H-M   'P 1'
#
loop_
_entity.id
_entity.type
_entity.pdbx_description
1 polymer ?
#
loop_
_entity_poly.entity_id
_entity_poly.type
_entity_poly.pdbx_seq_one_letter_code
_entity_poly.pdbx_strand_id
1 'polypeptide(L)' 'MDNLLQKEIQRLKIMLNNVPAGIEVYDKIGNLLEINQKGLEIFGVEDSQIVLGINILDNPNLP' A
#
# COMPACT_ATOMS: atom_id res chain seq x y z
N MET A 1 19.66 -18.33 4.57
CA MET A 1 18.83 -17.85 3.46
C MET A 1 17.87 -16.76 3.93
N ASP A 2 17.25 -16.91 5.11
CA ASP A 2 16.20 -16.01 5.61
C ASP A 2 16.63 -14.56 5.84
N ASN A 3 17.88 -14.32 6.25
CA ASN A 3 18.35 -12.96 6.57
C ASN A 3 18.41 -12.03 5.35
N LEU A 4 18.78 -12.54 4.17
CA LEU A 4 18.89 -11.75 2.95
C LEU A 4 17.52 -11.31 2.42
N LEU A 5 16.55 -12.24 2.41
CA LEU A 5 15.19 -11.94 1.97
C LEU A 5 14.50 -10.94 2.90
N GLN A 6 14.65 -11.10 4.22
CA GLN A 6 14.10 -10.17 5.20
C GLN A 6 14.71 -8.76 5.06
N LYS A 7 16.02 -8.68 4.84
CA LYS A 7 16.71 -7.41 4.59
C LYS A 7 16.18 -6.71 3.33
N GLU A 8 15.93 -7.46 2.26
CA GLU A 8 15.41 -6.91 1.02
C GLU A 8 13.96 -6.42 1.16
N ILE A 9 13.10 -7.20 1.83
CA ILE A 9 11.72 -6.79 2.17
C ILE A 9 11.72 -5.50 2.99
N GLN A 10 12.57 -5.39 4.01
CA GLN A 10 12.65 -4.19 4.84
C GLN A 10 13.12 -2.98 4.02
N ARG A 11 14.09 -3.17 3.12
CA ARG A 11 14.61 -2.10 2.25
C ARG A 11 13.52 -1.58 1.32
N LEU A 12 12.73 -2.47 0.73
CA LEU A 12 11.57 -2.11 -0.10
C LEU A 12 10.54 -1.32 0.69
N LYS A 13 10.16 -1.76 1.90
CA LYS A 13 9.22 -1.03 2.77
C LYS A 13 9.70 0.39 3.09
N ILE A 14 10.99 0.56 3.39
CA ILE A 14 11.58 1.88 3.67
C ILE A 14 11.52 2.76 2.42
N MET A 15 11.86 2.23 1.24
CA MET A 15 11.77 3.00 0.00
C MET A 15 10.33 3.44 -0.26
N LEU A 16 9.36 2.53 -0.18
CA LEU A 16 7.95 2.82 -0.42
C LEU A 16 7.39 3.87 0.54
N ASN A 17 7.81 3.87 1.81
CA ASN A 17 7.34 4.83 2.81
C ASN A 17 8.02 6.22 2.73
N ASN A 18 9.21 6.32 2.11
CA ASN A 18 9.93 7.59 1.97
C ASN A 18 9.63 8.33 0.66
N VAL A 19 8.91 7.71 -0.28
CA VAL A 19 8.45 8.40 -1.49
C VAL A 19 7.35 9.41 -1.10
N PRO A 20 7.39 10.66 -1.59
CA PRO A 20 6.39 11.67 -1.29
C PRO A 20 5.10 11.48 -2.11
N ALA A 21 4.70 10.24 -2.38
CA ALA A 21 3.52 9.87 -3.14
C ALA A 21 2.78 8.73 -2.45
N GLY A 22 1.45 8.73 -2.56
CA GLY A 22 0.62 7.58 -2.19
C GLY A 22 0.89 6.41 -3.14
N ILE A 23 1.11 5.23 -2.58
CA ILE A 23 1.32 4.00 -3.34
C ILE A 23 0.27 3.00 -2.88
N GLU A 24 -0.47 2.46 -3.83
CA GLU A 24 -1.46 1.41 -3.65
C GLU A 24 -1.08 0.22 -4.54
N VAL A 25 -1.05 -0.98 -3.96
CA VAL A 25 -0.75 -2.23 -4.66
C VAL A 25 -2.03 -3.06 -4.71
N TYR A 26 -2.48 -3.40 -5.91
CA TYR A 26 -3.68 -4.19 -6.13
C TYR A 26 -3.32 -5.60 -6.64
N ASP A 27 -4.14 -6.59 -6.29
CA ASP A 27 -4.04 -7.92 -6.89
C ASP A 27 -4.55 -7.91 -8.35
N LYS A 28 -4.40 -9.05 -9.05
CA LYS A 28 -4.83 -9.21 -10.45
C LYS A 28 -6.35 -9.08 -10.67
N ILE A 29 -7.15 -9.15 -9.62
CA ILE A 29 -8.62 -9.04 -9.63
C ILE A 29 -9.03 -7.64 -9.19
N GLY A 30 -8.06 -6.79 -8.80
CA GLY A 30 -8.26 -5.41 -8.44
C GLY A 30 -8.49 -5.18 -6.96
N ASN A 31 -8.24 -6.14 -6.05
CA ASN A 31 -8.39 -5.88 -4.60
C ASN A 31 -7.13 -5.23 -4.03
N LEU A 32 -7.30 -4.19 -3.20
CA LEU A 32 -6.19 -3.49 -2.57
C LEU A 32 -5.45 -4.41 -1.59
N LEU A 33 -4.17 -4.71 -1.88
CA LEU A 33 -3.31 -5.55 -1.04
C LEU A 33 -2.48 -4.73 -0.04
N GLU A 34 -2.01 -3.55 -0.45
CA GLU A 34 -1.15 -2.72 0.38
C GLU A 34 -1.30 -1.24 0.01
N ILE A 35 -1.20 -0.38 1.01
CA ILE A 35 -1.13 1.07 0.86
C ILE A 35 0.02 1.59 1.74
N ASN A 36 0.87 2.47 1.20
CA ASN A 36 1.96 3.06 1.99
C ASN A 36 1.44 4.14 2.96
N GLN A 37 2.27 4.54 3.92
CA GLN A 37 1.89 5.54 4.93
C GLN A 37 1.45 6.88 4.30
N LYS A 38 2.12 7.30 3.22
CA LYS A 38 1.79 8.56 2.53
C LYS A 38 0.39 8.51 1.89
N GLY A 39 -0.03 7.35 1.36
CA GLY A 39 -1.39 7.17 0.84
C GLY A 39 -2.45 7.31 1.93
N LEU A 40 -2.22 6.67 3.08
CA LEU A 40 -3.09 6.81 4.26
C LEU A 40 -3.23 8.26 4.73
N GLU A 41 -2.11 8.99 4.78
CA GLU A 41 -2.09 10.43 5.10
C GLU A 41 -2.89 11.27 4.11
N ILE A 42 -2.74 11.02 2.80
CA ILE A 42 -3.46 11.75 1.73
C ILE A 42 -4.97 11.58 1.87
N PHE A 43 -5.43 10.36 2.18
CA PHE A 43 -6.85 10.05 2.31
C PHE A 43 -7.42 10.28 3.71
N GLY A 44 -6.59 10.66 4.68
CA GLY A 44 -7.02 10.87 6.06
C GLY A 44 -7.48 9.58 6.76
N VAL A 45 -6.87 8.43 6.41
CA VAL A 45 -7.19 7.12 6.98
C VAL A 45 -6.11 6.75 8.01
N GLU A 46 -6.52 6.46 9.24
CA GLU A 46 -5.58 6.14 10.32
C GLU A 46 -5.13 4.66 10.32
N ASP A 47 -5.99 3.76 9.84
CA ASP A 47 -5.71 2.33 9.81
C ASP A 47 -5.92 1.74 8.40
N SER A 48 -4.84 1.19 7.85
CA SER A 48 -4.84 0.45 6.59
C SER A 48 -5.92 -0.64 6.52
N GLN A 49 -6.25 -1.31 7.63
CA GLN A 49 -7.21 -2.41 7.64
C GLN A 49 -8.61 -1.99 7.19
N ILE A 50 -8.93 -0.69 7.25
CA ILE A 50 -10.20 -0.14 6.79
C ILE A 50 -10.32 -0.16 5.26
N VAL A 51 -9.20 -0.02 4.55
CA VAL A 51 -9.18 0.13 3.09
C VAL A 51 -8.69 -1.12 2.36
N LEU A 52 -7.94 -2.01 3.02
CA LEU A 52 -7.47 -3.25 2.43
C LEU A 52 -8.64 -4.12 1.95
N GLY A 53 -8.48 -4.72 0.78
CA GLY A 53 -9.50 -5.56 0.14
C GLY A 53 -10.55 -4.80 -0.66
N ILE A 54 -10.62 -3.45 -0.58
CA ILE A 54 -11.47 -2.65 -1.47
C ILE A 54 -11.05 -2.93 -2.91
N ASN A 55 -12.03 -3.28 -3.75
CA ASN A 55 -11.78 -3.46 -5.17
C ASN A 55 -11.59 -2.10 -5.85
N ILE A 56 -10.66 -2.03 -6.79
CA ILE A 56 -10.33 -0.82 -7.55
C ILE A 56 -11.54 -0.28 -8.32
N LEU A 57 -12.47 -1.15 -8.72
CA LEU A 57 -13.71 -0.76 -9.41
C LEU A 57 -14.75 -0.14 -8.46
N ASP A 58 -14.65 -0.42 -7.15
CA ASP A 58 -15.51 0.13 -6.11
C ASP A 58 -14.86 1.33 -5.39
N ASN A 59 -13.61 1.68 -5.73
CA ASN A 59 -12.88 2.75 -5.08
C ASN A 59 -13.41 4.12 -5.56
N PRO A 60 -14.07 4.92 -4.69
CA PRO A 60 -14.68 6.18 -5.10
C PRO A 60 -13.66 7.27 -5.45
N ASN A 61 -12.37 7.05 -5.18
CA ASN A 61 -11.30 7.97 -5.50
C ASN A 61 -10.78 7.80 -6.94
N LEU A 62 -11.23 6.78 -7.66
CA LEU A 62 -10.87 6.52 -9.06
C LEU A 62 -12.05 6.85 -9.98
N PRO A 63 -11.78 7.43 -11.17
CA PRO A 63 -12.82 7.85 -12.12
C PRO A 63 -13.53 6.69 -12.82
#